data_AF-A0A975G9B1-F1
#
_entry.id   AF-A0A975G9B1-F1
#
_cell.length_a   1.000
_cell.length_b   1.000
_cell.length_c   1.000
_cell.angle_alpha   90.00
_cell.angle_beta   90.00
_cell.angle_gamma   90.00
#
_symmetry.space_group_name_H-M   'P 1'
#
loop_
_entity.id
_entity.type
_entity.pdbx_description
1 polymer ?
#
loop_
_entity_poly.entity_id
_entity_poly.type
_entity_poly.pdbx_seq_one_letter_code
_entity_poly.pdbx_strand_id
1 'polypeptide(L)'
;MDPGQLVFGIPDPDANSLVGTFYDTKLDTKGRDTGMTPEKLREVIKDFTTHGWNERSLESKYYKAPKALYQTRLYIPVMAADAAPTAFGCGPEVQPSRWIVLYRGTVVAPESGKFRFVGAGDDVLVVRFNGQNVFDHGFTQGTTALYVPGKTDFLAGRKEDRDLAKMVRGGAMKMPITFYQYDTTRNWNQSIGGLAVGAEFEVMAGRSYPLEILISEVPGGLFGAALLIEKSGASYSKASTGSPVLPLFRLDGTLPPATKADNAPPYDPNGSVWKRVDGKIRPGI
;
A
#
# COMPACT_ATOMS: atom_id res chain seq x y z
N MET A 1 6.66 -5.76 21.75
CA MET A 1 5.72 -5.94 20.62
C MET A 1 6.04 -7.30 19.99
N ASP A 2 5.04 -8.11 19.66
CA ASP A 2 5.25 -9.42 19.01
C ASP A 2 5.90 -9.20 17.62
N PRO A 3 6.85 -10.05 17.16
CA PRO A 3 7.35 -10.03 15.78
C PRO A 3 6.27 -9.84 14.71
N GLY A 4 5.09 -10.44 14.88
CA GLY A 4 3.96 -10.27 13.95
C GLY A 4 3.40 -8.85 13.90
N GLN A 5 3.54 -8.06 14.97
CA GLN A 5 3.04 -6.67 15.04
C GLN A 5 4.04 -5.66 14.47
N LEU A 6 5.34 -5.97 14.54
CA LEU A 6 6.41 -5.09 14.05
C LEU A 6 6.36 -4.87 12.53
N VAL A 7 5.63 -5.72 11.79
CA VAL A 7 5.45 -5.61 10.34
C VAL A 7 4.62 -4.37 9.94
N PHE A 8 3.84 -3.80 10.86
CA PHE A 8 3.13 -2.51 10.69
C PHE A 8 3.96 -1.30 11.12
N GLY A 9 5.17 -1.53 11.62
CA GLY A 9 6.10 -0.50 12.07
C GLY A 9 6.53 -0.70 13.52
N ILE A 10 7.53 0.06 13.91
CA ILE A 10 8.10 0.05 15.26
C ILE A 10 7.55 1.23 16.08
N PRO A 11 7.50 1.13 17.42
CA PRO A 11 6.98 2.21 18.26
C PRO A 11 7.95 3.40 18.37
N ASP A 12 9.25 3.15 18.22
CA ASP A 12 10.28 4.18 18.33
C ASP A 12 10.59 4.79 16.96
N PRO A 13 10.59 6.12 16.83
CA PRO A 13 10.92 6.77 15.56
C PRO A 13 12.38 6.49 15.18
N ASP A 14 12.58 5.93 13.99
CA ASP A 14 13.86 6.03 13.28
C ASP A 14 13.85 7.28 12.38
N ALA A 15 15.02 7.90 12.20
CA ALA A 15 15.16 9.09 11.36
C ALA A 15 14.69 8.84 9.91
N ASN A 16 14.74 7.58 9.44
CA ASN A 16 14.34 7.20 8.10
C ASN A 16 12.89 6.71 7.97
N SER A 17 12.12 6.65 9.05
CA SER A 17 10.77 6.07 9.01
C SER A 17 9.68 7.02 8.50
N LEU A 18 8.70 6.45 7.81
CA LEU A 18 7.40 7.08 7.60
C LEU A 18 6.61 7.02 8.92
N VAL A 19 5.79 8.05 9.15
CA VAL A 19 4.87 8.09 10.29
C VAL A 19 3.56 7.43 9.87
N GLY A 20 3.19 6.35 10.54
CA GLY A 20 1.96 5.61 10.35
C GLY A 20 0.88 6.03 11.35
N THR A 21 -0.28 6.42 10.83
CA THR A 21 -1.49 6.69 11.62
C THR A 21 -2.55 5.65 11.31
N PHE A 22 -3.16 5.06 12.34
CA PHE A 22 -4.27 4.12 12.21
C PHE A 22 -5.62 4.80 12.50
N TYR A 23 -6.62 4.51 11.66
CA TYR A 23 -8.01 4.93 11.83
C TYR A 23 -8.92 3.71 11.86
N ASP A 24 -9.67 3.54 12.95
CA ASP A 24 -10.82 2.64 12.96
C ASP A 24 -12.04 3.40 12.42
N THR A 25 -12.50 3.03 11.23
CA THR A 25 -13.63 3.72 10.59
C THR A 25 -14.99 3.27 11.13
N LYS A 26 -15.02 2.19 11.91
CA LYS A 26 -16.23 1.68 12.59
C LYS A 26 -16.66 2.55 13.75
N LEU A 27 -15.73 3.32 14.32
CA LEU A 27 -15.96 4.19 15.48
C LEU A 27 -15.78 5.64 15.08
N ASP A 28 -16.64 6.52 15.60
CA ASP A 28 -16.48 7.96 15.44
C ASP A 28 -15.43 8.52 16.42
N THR A 29 -15.19 9.83 16.38
CA THR A 29 -14.23 10.51 17.26
C THR A 29 -14.57 10.43 18.76
N LYS A 30 -15.77 9.97 19.11
CA LYS A 30 -16.25 9.75 20.49
C LYS A 30 -16.38 8.26 20.83
N GLY A 31 -15.92 7.36 19.96
CA GLY A 31 -16.01 5.92 20.17
C GLY A 31 -17.39 5.32 19.91
N ARG A 32 -18.28 6.02 19.20
CA ARG A 32 -19.63 5.50 18.87
C ARG A 32 -19.62 4.82 17.51
N ASP A 33 -20.44 3.79 17.35
CA ASP A 33 -20.59 3.08 16.09
C ASP A 33 -21.03 4.00 14.93
N THR A 34 -20.35 3.92 13.80
CA THR A 34 -20.62 4.73 12.59
C THR A 34 -21.56 4.05 11.59
N GLY A 35 -21.94 2.79 11.84
CA GLY A 35 -22.63 1.93 10.89
C GLY A 35 -21.78 1.59 9.67
N MET A 36 -20.45 1.52 9.82
CA MET A 36 -19.51 1.26 8.72
C MET A 36 -19.72 -0.12 8.12
N THR A 37 -19.94 -0.17 6.81
CA THR A 37 -19.99 -1.39 6.00
C THR A 37 -18.75 -1.46 5.09
N PRO A 38 -18.42 -2.65 4.53
CA PRO A 38 -17.37 -2.75 3.52
C PRO A 38 -17.54 -1.76 2.37
N GLU A 39 -18.75 -1.63 1.83
CA GLU A 39 -19.09 -0.74 0.71
C GLU A 39 -18.86 0.74 1.07
N LYS A 40 -19.29 1.15 2.27
CA LYS A 40 -19.06 2.51 2.76
C LYS A 40 -17.56 2.81 2.88
N LEU A 41 -16.76 1.85 3.36
CA LEU A 41 -15.32 2.06 3.49
C LEU A 41 -14.63 2.17 2.12
N ARG A 42 -15.05 1.37 1.11
CA ARG A 42 -14.51 1.52 -0.26
C ARG A 42 -14.73 2.93 -0.80
N GLU A 43 -15.91 3.51 -0.58
CA GLU A 43 -16.18 4.91 -0.96
C GLU A 43 -15.38 5.91 -0.11
N VAL A 44 -15.22 5.70 1.20
CA VAL A 44 -14.36 6.55 2.05
C VAL A 44 -12.93 6.57 1.54
N ILE A 45 -12.37 5.42 1.16
CA ILE A 45 -11.01 5.32 0.61
C ILE A 45 -10.93 6.01 -0.76
N LYS A 46 -11.93 5.82 -1.63
CA LYS A 46 -12.00 6.51 -2.92
C LYS A 46 -12.07 8.01 -2.77
N ASP A 47 -12.95 8.51 -1.92
CA ASP A 47 -13.06 9.93 -1.64
C ASP A 47 -11.74 10.47 -1.09
N PHE A 48 -11.13 9.80 -0.10
CA PHE A 48 -9.85 10.21 0.48
C PHE A 48 -8.73 10.28 -0.57
N THR A 49 -8.58 9.22 -1.39
CA THR A 49 -7.48 9.09 -2.36
C THR A 49 -7.65 9.97 -3.59
N THR A 50 -8.88 10.39 -3.90
CA THR A 50 -9.18 11.27 -5.05
C THR A 50 -9.35 12.75 -4.68
N HIS A 51 -9.54 13.07 -3.39
CA HIS A 51 -9.69 14.46 -2.89
C HIS A 51 -8.49 14.91 -2.08
N GLY A 52 -7.29 14.74 -2.65
CA GLY A 52 -6.06 15.37 -2.16
C GLY A 52 -5.44 14.76 -0.90
N TRP A 53 -5.94 13.61 -0.44
CA TRP A 53 -5.45 12.90 0.75
C TRP A 53 -5.52 13.79 2.02
N ASN A 54 -6.58 14.56 2.20
CA ASN A 54 -6.70 15.41 3.39
C ASN A 54 -6.98 14.56 4.65
N GLU A 55 -5.97 14.32 5.49
CA GLU A 55 -6.09 13.49 6.71
C GLU A 55 -7.12 14.04 7.69
N ARG A 56 -7.39 15.35 7.67
CA ARG A 56 -8.49 15.95 8.45
C ARG A 56 -9.86 15.32 8.12
N SER A 57 -10.05 14.82 6.90
CA SER A 57 -11.29 14.13 6.50
C SER A 57 -11.49 12.80 7.23
N LEU A 58 -10.42 12.17 7.71
CA LEU A 58 -10.45 10.98 8.56
C LEU A 58 -10.49 11.38 10.04
N GLU A 59 -9.60 12.28 10.48
CA GLU A 59 -9.47 12.72 11.88
C GLU A 59 -10.74 13.33 12.46
N SER A 60 -11.51 14.05 11.64
CA SER A 60 -12.75 14.68 12.08
C SER A 60 -13.92 13.71 12.21
N LYS A 61 -13.81 12.51 11.62
CA LYS A 61 -14.92 11.55 11.49
C LYS A 61 -14.72 10.28 12.28
N TYR A 62 -13.48 9.77 12.35
CA TYR A 62 -13.21 8.42 12.81
C TYR A 62 -12.28 8.38 14.02
N TYR A 63 -12.36 7.29 14.77
CA TYR A 63 -11.44 7.00 15.85
C TYR A 63 -10.01 6.88 15.31
N LYS A 64 -9.10 7.67 15.87
CA LYS A 64 -7.66 7.64 15.59
C LYS A 64 -6.97 6.89 16.72
N ALA A 65 -6.11 5.93 16.37
CA ALA A 65 -5.33 5.20 17.38
C ALA A 65 -4.44 6.17 18.19
N PRO A 66 -4.24 5.92 19.49
CA PRO A 66 -3.46 6.80 20.35
C PRO A 66 -1.96 6.75 20.07
N LYS A 67 -1.49 5.73 19.35
CA LYS A 67 -0.08 5.52 19.00
C LYS A 67 0.11 5.64 17.50
N ALA A 68 1.19 6.31 17.10
CA ALA A 68 1.76 6.17 15.77
C ALA A 68 2.75 5.00 15.75
N LEU A 69 2.94 4.41 14.58
CA LEU A 69 4.02 3.45 14.31
C LEU A 69 4.90 3.98 13.19
N TYR A 70 6.15 3.55 13.18
CA TYR A 70 7.17 4.06 12.28
C TYR A 70 7.62 2.96 11.33
N GLN A 71 7.48 3.21 10.02
CA GLN A 71 7.64 2.19 9.00
C GLN A 71 8.69 2.58 7.96
N THR A 72 9.61 1.66 7.66
CA THR A 72 10.66 1.84 6.66
C THR A 72 10.44 1.03 5.38
N ARG A 73 9.50 0.08 5.37
CA ARG A 73 9.16 -0.74 4.20
C ARG A 73 7.78 -1.39 4.32
N LEU A 74 7.14 -1.73 3.21
CA LEU A 74 5.95 -2.57 3.24
C LEU A 74 6.25 -3.95 2.66
N TYR A 75 6.45 -4.91 3.55
CA TYR A 75 6.58 -6.32 3.24
C TYR A 75 5.98 -7.14 4.38
N ILE A 76 4.69 -7.39 4.26
CA ILE A 76 3.82 -8.02 5.24
C ILE A 76 3.33 -9.31 4.60
N PRO A 77 3.95 -10.46 4.92
CA PRO A 77 3.44 -11.77 4.52
C PRO A 77 2.02 -12.00 5.04
N VAL A 78 1.30 -12.96 4.46
CA VAL A 78 -0.06 -13.27 4.89
C VAL A 78 -0.14 -13.54 6.40
N MET A 79 -1.05 -12.87 7.08
CA MET A 79 -1.26 -12.96 8.51
C MET A 79 -2.71 -12.69 8.89
N ALA A 80 -3.07 -12.89 10.16
CA ALA A 80 -4.40 -12.51 10.66
C ALA A 80 -4.58 -10.98 10.70
N ALA A 81 -5.75 -10.50 10.32
CA ALA A 81 -6.05 -9.07 10.22
C ALA A 81 -6.15 -8.34 11.60
N ASP A 82 -6.14 -9.08 12.72
CA ASP A 82 -6.13 -8.54 14.09
C ASP A 82 -4.79 -7.95 14.52
N ALA A 83 -3.73 -8.30 13.80
CA ALA A 83 -2.40 -7.80 14.10
C ALA A 83 -2.27 -6.28 13.94
N ALA A 84 -2.96 -5.67 12.96
CA ALA A 84 -2.90 -4.22 12.74
C ALA A 84 -3.49 -3.43 13.92
N PRO A 85 -4.77 -3.61 14.32
CA PRO A 85 -5.31 -2.98 15.53
C PRO A 85 -4.41 -3.17 16.75
N THR A 86 -3.92 -4.39 16.96
CA THR A 86 -3.09 -4.72 18.12
C THR A 86 -1.76 -3.98 18.10
N ALA A 87 -1.10 -3.89 16.94
CA ALA A 87 0.18 -3.18 16.78
C ALA A 87 0.05 -1.70 17.12
N PHE A 88 -1.04 -1.05 16.67
CA PHE A 88 -1.34 0.35 16.96
C PHE A 88 -1.88 0.61 18.39
N GLY A 89 -1.96 -0.43 19.22
CA GLY A 89 -2.41 -0.32 20.61
C GLY A 89 -3.88 0.03 20.73
N CYS A 90 -4.70 -0.35 19.75
CA CYS A 90 -6.14 -0.26 19.84
C CYS A 90 -6.66 -1.22 20.92
N GLY A 91 -7.72 -0.82 21.63
CA GLY A 91 -8.36 -1.68 22.63
C GLY A 91 -9.04 -2.91 22.00
N PRO A 92 -9.46 -3.90 22.83
CA PRO A 92 -10.06 -5.15 22.35
C PRO A 92 -11.38 -4.97 21.57
N GLU A 93 -11.98 -3.78 21.64
CA GLU A 93 -13.21 -3.43 20.95
C GLU A 93 -13.00 -3.13 19.44
N VAL A 94 -11.76 -2.87 19.02
CA VAL A 94 -11.41 -2.62 17.62
C VAL A 94 -11.31 -3.95 16.87
N GLN A 95 -12.35 -4.27 16.10
CA GLN A 95 -12.37 -5.49 15.28
C GLN A 95 -11.33 -5.44 14.14
N PRO A 96 -10.83 -6.61 13.69
CA PRO A 96 -9.78 -6.76 12.66
C PRO A 96 -10.27 -6.50 11.24
N SER A 97 -10.99 -5.41 11.03
CA SER A 97 -11.60 -5.07 9.74
C SER A 97 -11.96 -3.61 9.66
N ARG A 98 -12.13 -3.12 8.43
CA ARG A 98 -12.65 -1.79 8.13
C ARG A 98 -11.84 -0.66 8.77
N TRP A 99 -10.52 -0.78 8.66
CA TRP A 99 -9.56 0.21 9.16
C TRP A 99 -8.71 0.76 8.02
N ILE A 100 -8.12 1.93 8.23
CA ILE A 100 -7.16 2.56 7.32
C ILE A 100 -5.86 2.81 8.10
N VAL A 101 -4.72 2.46 7.51
CA VAL A 101 -3.41 2.96 7.96
C VAL A 101 -2.83 3.88 6.89
N LEU A 102 -2.41 5.06 7.31
CA LEU A 102 -1.80 6.08 6.47
C LEU A 102 -0.36 6.29 6.91
N TYR A 103 0.60 5.92 6.06
CA TYR A 103 2.03 6.19 6.25
C TYR A 103 2.44 7.44 5.47
N ARG A 104 3.14 8.36 6.11
CA ARG A 104 3.56 9.63 5.50
C ARG A 104 4.98 10.02 5.79
N GLY A 105 5.61 10.65 4.81
CA GLY A 105 6.93 11.23 4.96
C GLY A 105 7.38 11.98 3.71
N THR A 106 8.63 12.43 3.74
CA THR A 106 9.31 12.99 2.57
C THR A 106 10.56 12.17 2.32
N VAL A 107 10.74 11.64 1.12
CA VAL A 107 11.83 10.73 0.77
C VAL A 107 12.78 11.37 -0.23
N VAL A 108 14.07 11.05 -0.12
CA VAL A 108 15.13 11.51 -1.02
C VAL A 108 15.50 10.37 -1.95
N ALA A 109 15.46 10.65 -3.25
CA ALA A 109 15.84 9.67 -4.27
C ALA A 109 17.35 9.41 -4.22
N PRO A 110 17.80 8.14 -4.15
CA PRO A 110 19.22 7.80 -4.08
C PRO A 110 19.92 7.99 -5.44
N GLU A 111 19.16 7.94 -6.54
CA GLU A 111 19.65 8.07 -7.91
C GLU A 111 18.59 8.72 -8.81
N SER A 112 19.01 9.23 -9.96
CA SER A 112 18.10 9.79 -10.97
C SER A 112 17.55 8.71 -11.88
N GLY A 113 16.31 8.89 -12.35
CA GLY A 113 15.71 8.03 -13.37
C GLY A 113 14.19 7.96 -13.28
N LYS A 114 13.62 7.08 -14.10
CA LYS A 114 12.19 6.74 -14.07
C LYS A 114 11.98 5.47 -13.28
N PHE A 115 11.10 5.54 -12.30
CA PHE A 115 10.75 4.44 -11.41
C PHE A 115 9.25 4.18 -11.47
N ARG A 116 8.84 2.99 -11.05
CA ARG A 116 7.44 2.65 -10.81
C ARG A 116 7.36 1.70 -9.62
N PHE A 117 6.25 1.75 -8.90
CA PHE A 117 5.98 0.79 -7.84
C PHE A 117 5.37 -0.49 -8.42
N VAL A 118 5.68 -1.62 -7.78
CA VAL A 118 5.11 -2.92 -8.12
C VAL A 118 4.69 -3.61 -6.83
N GLY A 119 3.44 -4.07 -6.74
CA GLY A 119 2.95 -4.54 -5.45
C GLY A 119 1.54 -5.10 -5.46
N ALA A 120 1.07 -5.42 -4.27
CA ALA A 120 -0.31 -5.80 -3.99
C ALA A 120 -0.62 -5.58 -2.50
N GLY A 121 -1.88 -5.26 -2.20
CA GLY A 121 -2.44 -5.23 -0.86
C GLY A 121 -3.62 -6.19 -0.73
N ASP A 122 -3.74 -6.80 0.43
CA ASP A 122 -4.89 -7.55 0.91
C ASP A 122 -5.38 -6.79 2.14
N ASP A 123 -6.35 -5.86 2.02
CA ASP A 123 -7.22 -5.63 0.85
C ASP A 123 -6.82 -4.48 -0.09
N VAL A 124 -6.21 -3.41 0.42
CA VAL A 124 -5.96 -2.17 -0.34
C VAL A 124 -4.51 -1.72 -0.15
N LEU A 125 -3.87 -1.30 -1.25
CA LEU A 125 -2.58 -0.60 -1.24
C LEU A 125 -2.58 0.51 -2.30
N VAL A 126 -2.47 1.76 -1.85
CA VAL A 126 -2.39 2.96 -2.71
C VAL A 126 -1.14 3.75 -2.37
N VAL A 127 -0.41 4.21 -3.37
CA VAL A 127 0.76 5.09 -3.18
C VAL A 127 0.55 6.41 -3.92
N ARG A 128 0.68 7.50 -3.18
CA ARG A 128 0.80 8.86 -3.71
C ARG A 128 2.23 9.33 -3.56
N PHE A 129 2.85 9.67 -4.68
CA PHE A 129 4.22 10.15 -4.77
C PHE A 129 4.23 11.51 -5.43
N ASN A 130 4.90 12.48 -4.81
CA ASN A 130 4.99 13.85 -5.30
C ASN A 130 3.62 14.47 -5.65
N GLY A 131 2.60 14.18 -4.83
CA GLY A 131 1.25 14.70 -5.02
C GLY A 131 0.39 13.96 -6.04
N GLN A 132 0.91 12.92 -6.70
CA GLN A 132 0.19 12.12 -7.70
C GLN A 132 -0.02 10.68 -7.23
N ASN A 133 -1.20 10.12 -7.43
CA ASN A 133 -1.41 8.68 -7.22
C ASN A 133 -0.68 7.93 -8.35
N VAL A 134 0.34 7.15 -7.99
CA VAL A 134 1.21 6.42 -8.94
C VAL A 134 1.04 4.91 -8.85
N PHE A 135 0.31 4.43 -7.85
CA PHE A 135 0.06 3.01 -7.62
C PHE A 135 -1.26 2.79 -6.89
N ASP A 136 -2.04 1.79 -7.31
CA ASP A 136 -3.30 1.37 -6.69
C ASP A 136 -3.65 -0.07 -7.07
N HIS A 137 -3.34 -1.02 -6.18
CA HIS A 137 -3.68 -2.42 -6.42
C HIS A 137 -3.82 -3.27 -5.16
N GLY A 138 -4.83 -4.13 -5.17
CA GLY A 138 -5.17 -5.09 -4.14
C GLY A 138 -6.47 -5.81 -4.47
N PHE A 139 -7.11 -6.42 -3.49
CA PHE A 139 -8.48 -6.94 -3.63
C PHE A 139 -9.50 -5.83 -3.89
N THR A 140 -9.24 -4.62 -3.39
CA THR A 140 -9.98 -3.41 -3.74
C THR A 140 -9.02 -2.31 -4.23
N GLN A 141 -9.35 -1.68 -5.35
CA GLN A 141 -8.68 -0.46 -5.80
C GLN A 141 -9.18 0.75 -5.02
N GLY A 142 -8.28 1.47 -4.38
CA GLY A 142 -8.60 2.61 -3.55
C GLY A 142 -9.09 3.82 -4.36
N THR A 143 -8.57 4.07 -5.56
CA THR A 143 -8.91 5.26 -6.36
C THR A 143 -10.20 5.12 -7.17
N THR A 144 -10.71 3.89 -7.34
CA THR A 144 -11.88 3.59 -8.17
C THR A 144 -12.99 2.86 -7.42
N ALA A 145 -12.72 2.43 -6.17
CA ALA A 145 -13.56 1.52 -5.39
C ALA A 145 -13.83 0.16 -6.05
N LEU A 146 -13.07 -0.21 -7.10
CA LEU A 146 -13.24 -1.45 -7.82
C LEU A 146 -12.82 -2.65 -6.95
N TYR A 147 -13.74 -3.58 -6.70
CA TYR A 147 -13.39 -4.92 -6.20
C TYR A 147 -12.79 -5.75 -7.34
N VAL A 148 -11.53 -6.16 -7.23
CA VAL A 148 -10.72 -6.74 -8.32
C VAL A 148 -11.06 -8.20 -8.66
N PRO A 149 -11.38 -9.10 -7.70
CA PRO A 149 -11.64 -10.50 -8.02
C PRO A 149 -12.68 -10.70 -9.14
N GLY A 150 -12.33 -11.57 -10.09
CA GLY A 150 -13.11 -11.83 -11.30
C GLY A 150 -12.98 -10.79 -12.41
N LYS A 151 -12.15 -9.74 -12.25
CA LYS A 151 -11.98 -8.65 -13.21
C LYS A 151 -10.55 -8.52 -13.76
N THR A 152 -9.66 -9.43 -13.41
CA THR A 152 -8.25 -9.42 -13.78
C THR A 152 -8.03 -9.49 -15.30
N ASP A 153 -8.87 -10.23 -16.04
CA ASP A 153 -8.80 -10.27 -17.51
C ASP A 153 -9.13 -8.92 -18.15
N PHE A 154 -10.08 -8.18 -17.58
CA PHE A 154 -10.36 -6.82 -18.02
C PHE A 154 -9.18 -5.90 -17.71
N LEU A 155 -8.67 -5.96 -16.47
CA LEU A 155 -7.52 -5.15 -16.05
C LEU A 155 -6.27 -5.41 -16.90
N ALA A 156 -6.03 -6.66 -17.28
CA ALA A 156 -4.94 -7.09 -18.15
C ALA A 156 -5.18 -6.81 -19.65
N GLY A 157 -6.33 -6.23 -20.02
CA GLY A 157 -6.69 -5.97 -21.42
C GLY A 157 -6.99 -7.23 -22.24
N ARG A 158 -7.22 -8.37 -21.58
CA ARG A 158 -7.62 -9.66 -22.21
C ARG A 158 -9.12 -9.74 -22.48
N LYS A 159 -9.91 -8.87 -21.84
CA LYS A 159 -11.36 -8.76 -21.99
C LYS A 159 -11.78 -7.31 -22.06
N GLU A 160 -12.71 -6.99 -22.97
CA GLU A 160 -13.34 -5.67 -23.01
C GLU A 160 -14.56 -5.62 -22.09
N ASP A 161 -14.74 -4.50 -21.41
CA ASP A 161 -15.94 -4.19 -20.64
C ASP A 161 -16.11 -2.67 -20.56
N ARG A 162 -17.20 -2.14 -21.14
CA ARG A 162 -17.40 -0.69 -21.26
C ARG A 162 -17.70 -0.02 -19.92
N ASP A 163 -18.36 -0.71 -19.00
CA ASP A 163 -18.74 -0.12 -17.72
C ASP A 163 -17.58 -0.17 -16.75
N LEU A 164 -16.79 -1.25 -16.76
CA LEU A 164 -15.51 -1.27 -16.07
C LEU A 164 -14.53 -0.23 -16.63
N ALA A 165 -14.49 -0.03 -17.96
CA ALA A 165 -13.65 1.00 -18.57
C ALA A 165 -14.02 2.42 -18.12
N LYS A 166 -15.31 2.70 -17.90
CA LYS A 166 -15.74 3.98 -17.30
C LYS A 166 -15.35 4.06 -15.82
N MET A 167 -15.52 2.97 -15.07
CA MET A 167 -15.25 2.93 -13.63
C MET A 167 -13.77 3.16 -13.31
N VAL A 168 -12.86 2.55 -14.08
CA VAL A 168 -11.42 2.70 -13.85
C VAL A 168 -10.82 3.95 -14.48
N ARG A 169 -11.62 4.74 -15.21
CA ARG A 169 -11.17 5.98 -15.83
C ARG A 169 -10.78 6.97 -14.73
N GLY A 170 -9.54 7.44 -14.77
CA GLY A 170 -9.00 8.37 -13.77
C GLY A 170 -8.41 7.71 -12.52
N GLY A 171 -8.41 6.38 -12.46
CA GLY A 171 -7.64 5.64 -11.45
C GLY A 171 -6.13 5.80 -11.63
N ALA A 172 -5.36 5.43 -10.62
CA ALA A 172 -3.90 5.59 -10.62
C ALA A 172 -3.17 4.68 -11.63
N MET A 173 -3.80 3.57 -12.01
CA MET A 173 -3.16 2.51 -12.79
C MET A 173 -3.27 2.75 -14.29
N LYS A 174 -2.18 2.53 -15.02
CA LYS A 174 -2.17 2.55 -16.48
C LYS A 174 -2.74 1.26 -17.04
N MET A 175 -3.79 1.36 -17.85
CA MET A 175 -4.39 0.22 -18.54
C MET A 175 -3.70 -0.05 -19.90
N PRO A 176 -3.57 -1.32 -20.34
CA PRO A 176 -3.77 -2.53 -19.54
C PRO A 176 -2.70 -2.67 -18.45
N ILE A 177 -3.09 -3.22 -17.30
CA ILE A 177 -2.22 -3.46 -16.16
C ILE A 177 -1.35 -4.68 -16.43
N THR A 178 -0.05 -4.53 -16.24
CA THR A 178 0.89 -5.67 -16.22
C THR A 178 0.91 -6.27 -14.83
N PHE A 179 0.90 -7.60 -14.74
CA PHE A 179 1.01 -8.34 -13.49
C PHE A 179 2.26 -9.21 -13.48
N TYR A 180 3.02 -9.15 -12.40
CA TYR A 180 4.09 -10.10 -12.09
C TYR A 180 3.59 -11.14 -11.12
N GLN A 181 3.79 -12.40 -11.48
CA GLN A 181 3.40 -13.55 -10.67
C GLN A 181 4.64 -14.26 -10.14
N TYR A 182 4.57 -14.80 -8.93
CA TYR A 182 5.63 -15.57 -8.30
C TYR A 182 5.05 -16.83 -7.65
N ASP A 183 5.87 -17.87 -7.49
CA ASP A 183 5.46 -19.13 -6.87
C ASP A 183 5.00 -18.95 -5.40
N THR A 184 5.45 -17.88 -4.74
CA THR A 184 5.15 -17.52 -3.35
C THR A 184 4.02 -16.49 -3.21
N THR A 185 3.27 -16.19 -4.29
CA THR A 185 2.14 -15.26 -4.28
C THR A 185 0.88 -15.90 -4.88
N ARG A 186 0.62 -17.17 -4.55
CA ARG A 186 -0.40 -18.00 -5.22
C ARG A 186 -1.80 -17.43 -5.07
N ASN A 187 -2.16 -16.99 -3.86
CA ASN A 187 -3.44 -16.35 -3.61
C ASN A 187 -3.60 -15.08 -4.47
N TRP A 188 -2.61 -14.18 -4.46
CA TRP A 188 -2.68 -12.98 -5.30
C TRP A 188 -2.70 -13.30 -6.80
N ASN A 189 -1.93 -14.28 -7.27
CA ASN A 189 -1.93 -14.69 -8.68
C ASN A 189 -3.34 -15.13 -9.13
N GLN A 190 -4.05 -15.86 -8.28
CA GLN A 190 -5.39 -16.39 -8.56
C GLN A 190 -6.48 -15.32 -8.40
N SER A 191 -6.41 -14.51 -7.34
CA SER A 191 -7.50 -13.62 -6.95
C SER A 191 -7.44 -12.25 -7.61
N ILE A 192 -6.24 -11.69 -7.76
CA ILE A 192 -6.04 -10.30 -8.22
C ILE A 192 -5.05 -10.16 -9.39
N GLY A 193 -4.53 -11.28 -9.89
CA GLY A 193 -3.68 -11.36 -11.09
C GLY A 193 -2.18 -11.41 -10.79
N GLY A 194 -1.77 -11.10 -9.55
CA GLY A 194 -0.38 -11.04 -9.10
C GLY A 194 -0.05 -9.66 -8.53
N LEU A 195 1.22 -9.29 -8.54
CA LEU A 195 1.65 -7.93 -8.24
C LEU A 195 1.45 -7.05 -9.47
N ALA A 196 0.67 -5.98 -9.34
CA ALA A 196 0.47 -5.04 -10.44
C ALA A 196 1.67 -4.10 -10.61
N VAL A 197 1.90 -3.68 -11.85
CA VAL A 197 2.91 -2.67 -12.20
C VAL A 197 2.24 -1.30 -12.30
N GLY A 198 2.67 -0.36 -11.45
CA GLY A 198 2.14 1.00 -11.37
C GLY A 198 2.59 1.95 -12.50
N ALA A 199 2.21 3.21 -12.37
CA ALA A 199 2.61 4.28 -13.29
C ALA A 199 4.09 4.67 -13.06
N GLU A 200 4.76 5.09 -14.13
CA GLU A 200 6.10 5.67 -14.03
C GLU A 200 6.06 7.05 -13.38
N PHE A 201 7.05 7.34 -12.54
CA PHE A 201 7.37 8.66 -12.03
C PHE A 201 8.87 8.92 -12.16
N GLU A 202 9.25 10.17 -12.34
CA GLU A 202 10.64 10.58 -12.53
C GLU A 202 11.20 11.25 -11.29
N VAL A 203 12.44 10.89 -10.95
CA VAL A 203 13.17 11.47 -9.81
C VAL A 203 14.58 11.90 -10.20
N MET A 204 15.10 12.87 -9.45
CA MET A 204 16.49 13.31 -9.51
C MET A 204 17.19 12.95 -8.20
N ALA A 205 18.39 12.39 -8.30
CA ALA A 205 19.23 12.07 -7.15
C ALA A 205 19.35 13.27 -6.20
N GLY A 206 19.19 13.02 -4.90
CA GLY A 206 19.29 14.04 -3.86
C GLY A 206 18.09 14.98 -3.73
N ARG A 207 17.09 14.91 -4.63
CA ARG A 207 15.83 15.65 -4.46
C ARG A 207 14.88 14.91 -3.52
N SER A 208 14.12 15.70 -2.77
CA SER A 208 13.12 15.24 -1.82
C SER A 208 11.71 15.27 -2.43
N TYR A 209 10.90 14.25 -2.15
CA TYR A 209 9.55 14.06 -2.68
C TYR A 209 8.60 13.65 -1.55
N PRO A 210 7.40 14.25 -1.42
CA PRO A 210 6.42 13.76 -0.48
C PRO A 210 5.94 12.37 -0.90
N LEU A 211 5.80 11.48 0.07
CA LEU A 211 5.35 10.11 -0.08
C LEU A 211 4.24 9.83 0.93
N GLU A 212 3.14 9.28 0.43
CA GLU A 212 1.98 8.89 1.21
C GLU A 212 1.56 7.49 0.76
N ILE A 213 1.38 6.57 1.70
CA ILE A 213 0.95 5.20 1.43
C ILE A 213 -0.27 4.90 2.29
N LEU A 214 -1.34 4.43 1.64
CA LEU A 214 -2.55 3.97 2.31
C LEU A 214 -2.63 2.45 2.17
N ILE A 215 -2.84 1.77 3.30
CA ILE A 215 -3.29 0.37 3.33
C ILE A 215 -4.61 0.28 4.11
N SER A 216 -5.44 -0.70 3.76
CA SER A 216 -6.73 -0.92 4.42
C SER A 216 -7.18 -2.36 4.32
N GLU A 217 -7.98 -2.79 5.29
CA GLU A 217 -8.63 -4.10 5.36
C GLU A 217 -10.15 -4.01 5.18
N VAL A 218 -10.71 -4.74 4.20
CA VAL A 218 -12.12 -4.76 3.79
C VAL A 218 -12.54 -6.12 3.15
N PRO A 219 -13.17 -7.08 3.87
CA PRO A 219 -13.99 -6.91 5.06
C PRO A 219 -13.40 -7.45 6.37
N GLY A 220 -12.19 -8.01 6.37
CA GLY A 220 -11.59 -8.74 7.50
C GLY A 220 -11.18 -10.17 7.13
N GLY A 221 -10.21 -10.72 7.84
CA GLY A 221 -9.80 -12.12 7.74
C GLY A 221 -8.28 -12.26 7.74
N LEU A 222 -7.70 -12.25 6.55
CA LEU A 222 -6.25 -12.25 6.34
C LEU A 222 -5.82 -10.89 5.81
N PHE A 223 -4.61 -10.49 6.15
CA PHE A 223 -3.99 -9.27 5.67
C PHE A 223 -2.60 -9.58 5.10
N GLY A 224 -2.20 -8.82 4.09
CA GLY A 224 -0.86 -8.87 3.51
C GLY A 224 -0.60 -7.66 2.62
N ALA A 225 0.65 -7.24 2.50
CA ALA A 225 1.01 -6.13 1.63
C ALA A 225 2.48 -6.20 1.22
N ALA A 226 2.77 -5.99 -0.06
CA ALA A 226 4.13 -5.89 -0.56
C ALA A 226 4.28 -4.72 -1.51
N LEU A 227 5.33 -3.91 -1.31
CA LEU A 227 5.69 -2.80 -2.17
C LEU A 227 7.15 -2.92 -2.62
N LEU A 228 7.31 -3.27 -3.89
CA LEU A 228 8.58 -3.32 -4.62
C LEU A 228 8.75 -2.04 -5.45
N ILE A 229 9.96 -1.80 -5.93
CA ILE A 229 10.25 -0.68 -6.83
C ILE A 229 11.06 -1.15 -8.04
N GLU A 230 10.65 -0.71 -9.22
CA GLU A 230 11.32 -0.99 -10.48
C GLU A 230 11.88 0.31 -11.07
N LYS A 231 13.18 0.34 -11.34
CA LYS A 231 13.81 1.31 -12.24
C LYS A 231 13.59 0.89 -13.69
N SER A 232 12.99 1.77 -14.48
CA SER A 232 12.63 1.51 -15.87
C SER A 232 13.89 1.37 -16.74
N GLY A 233 13.94 0.31 -17.54
CA GLY A 233 15.09 -0.01 -18.41
C GLY A 233 16.25 -0.71 -17.70
N ALA A 234 16.19 -0.91 -16.37
CA ALA A 234 17.17 -1.74 -15.68
C ALA A 234 16.95 -3.23 -15.95
N SER A 235 18.01 -4.03 -15.81
CA SER A 235 17.95 -5.49 -15.91
C SER A 235 17.87 -6.12 -14.53
N TYR A 236 16.99 -7.10 -14.37
CA TYR A 236 16.79 -7.84 -13.13
C TYR A 236 16.93 -9.34 -13.40
N SER A 237 17.38 -10.10 -12.40
CA SER A 237 17.25 -11.55 -12.43
C SER A 237 15.77 -11.94 -12.54
N LYS A 238 15.49 -13.09 -13.17
CA LYS A 238 14.11 -13.58 -13.33
C LYS A 238 13.82 -14.70 -12.34
N ALA A 239 12.60 -14.71 -11.82
CA ALA A 239 12.04 -15.85 -11.11
C ALA A 239 11.73 -17.00 -12.09
N SER A 240 11.40 -18.19 -11.55
CA SER A 240 10.91 -19.36 -12.28
C SER A 240 9.74 -19.05 -13.22
N THR A 241 8.88 -18.10 -12.81
CA THR A 241 7.71 -17.62 -13.56
C THR A 241 8.07 -16.68 -14.72
N GLY A 242 9.34 -16.27 -14.85
CA GLY A 242 9.80 -15.28 -15.82
C GLY A 242 9.64 -13.83 -15.37
N SER A 243 8.93 -13.57 -14.26
CA SER A 243 8.82 -12.24 -13.64
C SER A 243 10.17 -11.73 -13.14
N PRO A 244 10.45 -10.41 -13.18
CA PRO A 244 11.68 -9.86 -12.61
C PRO A 244 11.67 -9.96 -11.07
N VAL A 245 12.82 -10.27 -10.47
CA VAL A 245 13.01 -10.18 -9.03
C VAL A 245 13.42 -8.74 -8.71
N LEU A 246 12.46 -7.95 -8.24
CA LEU A 246 12.62 -6.53 -7.98
C LEU A 246 13.07 -6.25 -6.54
N PRO A 247 13.77 -5.14 -6.28
CA PRO A 247 14.07 -4.73 -4.92
C PRO A 247 12.82 -4.24 -4.17
N LEU A 248 12.86 -4.34 -2.83
CA LEU A 248 11.88 -3.70 -1.95
C LEU A 248 12.01 -2.18 -2.06
N PHE A 249 10.86 -1.47 -2.04
CA PHE A 249 10.91 -0.07 -1.66
C PHE A 249 11.17 0.03 -0.16
N ARG A 250 12.33 0.58 0.22
CA ARG A 250 12.79 0.63 1.62
C ARG A 250 13.52 1.92 1.95
N LEU A 251 13.41 2.32 3.21
CA LEU A 251 13.98 3.54 3.76
C LEU A 251 15.18 3.29 4.67
N ASP A 252 15.49 2.03 4.98
CA ASP A 252 16.65 1.64 5.75
C ASP A 252 17.39 0.44 5.13
N GLY A 253 18.53 0.12 5.73
CA GLY A 253 19.38 -1.02 5.34
C GLY A 253 18.81 -2.38 5.72
N THR A 254 17.76 -2.44 6.55
CA THR A 254 17.24 -3.70 7.06
C THR A 254 16.47 -4.44 5.97
N LEU A 255 16.46 -5.77 6.04
CA LEU A 255 15.70 -6.64 5.13
C LEU A 255 14.69 -7.49 5.92
N PRO A 256 13.49 -7.79 5.38
CA PRO A 256 12.60 -8.76 5.97
C PRO A 256 13.27 -10.14 6.04
N PRO A 257 12.98 -10.96 7.06
CA PRO A 257 13.47 -12.33 7.08
C PRO A 257 12.97 -13.08 5.84
N ALA A 258 13.81 -13.97 5.32
CA ALA A 258 13.40 -14.86 4.24
C ALA A 258 12.19 -15.70 4.69
N THR A 259 11.18 -15.82 3.83
CA THR A 259 9.96 -16.54 4.14
C THR A 259 9.45 -17.31 2.93
N LYS A 260 8.75 -18.41 3.19
CA LYS A 260 7.99 -19.18 2.19
C LYS A 260 6.47 -19.03 2.38
N ALA A 261 6.06 -18.11 3.24
CA ALA A 261 4.66 -17.77 3.41
C ALA A 261 4.07 -17.32 2.06
N ASP A 262 2.78 -17.58 1.86
CA ASP A 262 2.08 -17.06 0.70
C ASP A 262 1.99 -15.52 0.77
N ASN A 263 1.76 -14.90 -0.38
CA ASN A 263 1.75 -13.44 -0.55
C ASN A 263 3.07 -12.76 -0.13
N ALA A 264 4.19 -13.47 -0.22
CA ALA A 264 5.53 -12.95 0.05
C ALA A 264 6.39 -13.04 -1.22
N PRO A 265 6.40 -12.01 -2.09
CA PRO A 265 7.16 -12.06 -3.34
C PRO A 265 8.66 -12.13 -3.05
N PRO A 266 9.46 -12.83 -3.89
CA PRO A 266 10.91 -12.73 -3.81
C PRO A 266 11.35 -11.30 -4.10
N TYR A 267 12.45 -10.87 -3.51
CA TYR A 267 12.99 -9.53 -3.71
C TYR A 267 14.51 -9.55 -3.86
N ASP A 268 15.05 -8.57 -4.58
CA ASP A 268 16.50 -8.33 -4.68
C ASP A 268 16.97 -7.56 -3.42
N PRO A 269 17.85 -8.14 -2.58
CA PRO A 269 18.32 -7.47 -1.37
C PRO A 269 19.25 -6.27 -1.66
N ASN A 270 19.76 -6.14 -2.88
CA ASN A 270 20.76 -5.13 -3.26
C ASN A 270 20.14 -3.82 -3.77
N GLY A 271 18.81 -3.68 -3.67
CA GLY A 271 18.11 -2.46 -4.04
C GLY A 271 18.56 -1.23 -3.28
N SER A 272 18.55 -0.09 -3.98
CA SER A 272 18.85 1.23 -3.41
C SER A 272 17.96 1.56 -2.21
N VAL A 273 18.59 2.06 -1.14
CA VAL A 273 17.89 2.56 0.06
C VAL A 273 17.55 4.03 -0.14
N TRP A 274 16.27 4.35 -0.06
CA TRP A 274 15.82 5.74 -0.06
C TRP A 274 15.98 6.33 1.34
N LYS A 275 16.16 7.64 1.47
CA LYS A 275 16.27 8.27 2.80
C LYS A 275 15.01 9.06 3.10
N ARG A 276 14.48 9.00 4.32
CA ARG A 276 13.47 9.96 4.74
C ARG A 276 14.15 11.20 5.30
N VAL A 277 13.54 12.35 5.06
CA VAL A 277 13.98 13.65 5.59
C VAL A 277 12.81 14.34 6.29
N ASP A 278 13.14 15.24 7.22
CA ASP A 278 12.16 16.15 7.80
C ASP A 278 11.67 17.14 6.73
N GLY A 279 10.54 16.79 6.11
CA GLY A 279 9.82 17.67 5.21
C GLY A 279 8.56 18.20 5.89
N LYS A 280 8.24 19.48 5.68
CA LYS A 280 6.86 19.94 5.82
C LYS A 280 6.06 19.29 4.69
N ILE A 281 5.20 18.31 4.99
CA ILE A 281 4.11 17.93 4.10
C ILE A 281 3.30 19.21 3.92
N ARG A 282 3.47 19.91 2.79
CA ARG A 282 2.63 21.06 2.50
C ARG A 282 1.23 20.48 2.30
N PRO A 283 0.23 20.85 3.13
CA PRO A 283 -1.15 20.49 2.84
C PRO A 283 -1.45 21.00 1.43
N GLY A 284 -1.98 20.12 0.57
CA GLY A 284 -2.46 20.55 -0.73
C GLY A 284 -3.41 21.73 -0.53
N ILE A 285 -3.15 22.81 -1.27
CA ILE A 285 -4.11 23.90 -1.48
C ILE A 285 -5.29 23.33 -2.25
#